data_AF-A0A087UWL3-F1
#
_entry.id   AF-A0A087UWL3-F1
#
_cell.length_a   1.000
_cell.length_b   1.000
_cell.length_c   1.000
_cell.angle_alpha   90.00
_cell.angle_beta   90.00
_cell.angle_gamma   90.00
#
_symmetry.space_group_name_H-M   'P 1'
#
loop_
_entity.id
_entity.type
_entity.pdbx_description
1 polymer ?
#
loop_
_entity_poly.entity_id
_entity_poly.type
_entity_poly.pdbx_seq_one_letter_code
_entity_poly.pdbx_strand_id
1 'polypeptide(L)'
;MTDPTKMLRDIMISEAFIHMFVELIGHYENHLVEQNEDILFQKDGFLKNAFSHSIRSFLQWFSETQMFDTFIEESKWRMKFRKLCQTNARTCFEKRVDDYKWELSQDDKLSHLIGKTMRNWGK
;
A
#
# COMPACT_ATOMS: atom_id res chain seq x y z
N MET A 1 28.50 -18.63 -14.77
CA MET A 1 27.15 -18.57 -15.35
C MET A 1 26.14 -18.74 -14.23
N THR A 2 25.30 -17.74 -13.96
CA THR A 2 24.18 -17.84 -13.03
C THR A 2 23.07 -18.68 -13.65
N ASP A 3 22.50 -19.62 -12.89
CA ASP A 3 21.32 -20.41 -13.27
C ASP A 3 20.14 -19.46 -13.57
N PRO A 4 19.59 -19.45 -14.79
CA PRO A 4 18.45 -18.59 -15.16
C PRO A 4 17.24 -18.77 -14.22
N THR A 5 17.07 -19.98 -13.69
CA THR A 5 16.00 -20.34 -12.77
C THR A 5 16.18 -19.67 -11.42
N LYS A 6 17.42 -19.44 -10.98
CA LYS A 6 17.71 -18.73 -9.73
C LYS A 6 17.24 -17.28 -9.81
N MET A 7 17.54 -16.60 -10.91
CA MET A 7 17.11 -15.21 -11.10
C MET A 7 15.58 -15.09 -11.10
N LEU A 8 14.89 -16.01 -11.77
CA LEU A 8 13.42 -16.04 -11.77
C LEU A 8 12.85 -16.28 -10.36
N ARG A 9 13.41 -17.23 -9.60
CA ARG A 9 12.99 -17.48 -8.21
C ARG A 9 13.17 -16.22 -7.34
N ASP A 10 14.33 -15.58 -7.41
CA ASP A 10 14.64 -14.40 -6.61
C ASP A 10 13.68 -13.24 -6.92
N ILE A 11 13.30 -13.08 -8.19
CA ILE A 11 12.29 -12.10 -8.63
C ILE A 11 10.92 -12.44 -8.05
N MET A 12 10.45 -13.68 -8.20
CA MET A 12 9.12 -14.09 -7.71
C MET A 12 8.99 -13.97 -6.18
N ILE A 13 10.06 -14.28 -5.46
CA ILE A 13 10.09 -14.13 -4.00
C ILE A 13 9.99 -12.64 -3.64
N SER A 14 10.82 -11.80 -4.26
CA SER A 14 10.79 -10.36 -4.03
C SER A 14 9.43 -9.75 -4.36
N GLU A 15 8.83 -10.20 -5.46
CA GLU A 15 7.49 -9.81 -5.90
C GLU A 15 6.43 -10.12 -4.85
N ALA A 16 6.42 -11.35 -4.34
CA ALA A 16 5.48 -11.77 -3.32
C ALA A 16 5.61 -10.93 -2.04
N PHE A 17 6.85 -10.60 -1.63
CA PHE A 17 7.06 -9.71 -0.48
C PHE A 17 6.59 -8.28 -0.75
N ILE A 18 6.87 -7.72 -1.94
CA ILE A 18 6.40 -6.38 -2.30
C ILE A 18 4.88 -6.35 -2.28
N HIS A 19 4.21 -7.33 -2.89
CA HIS A 19 2.77 -7.44 -2.90
C HIS A 19 2.20 -7.51 -1.48
N MET A 20 2.79 -8.35 -0.62
CA MET A 20 2.42 -8.45 0.80
C MET A 20 2.55 -7.10 1.51
N PHE A 21 3.66 -6.37 1.34
CA PHE A 21 3.80 -5.04 1.95
C PHE A 21 2.80 -4.03 1.38
N VAL A 22 2.58 -4.03 0.06
CA VAL A 22 1.59 -3.14 -0.56
C VAL A 22 0.20 -3.38 0.01
N GLU A 23 -0.20 -4.64 0.18
CA GLU A 23 -1.49 -5.01 0.79
C GLU A 23 -1.56 -4.61 2.28
N LEU A 24 -0.50 -4.86 3.05
CA LEU A 24 -0.51 -4.66 4.50
C LEU A 24 -0.30 -3.22 4.93
N ILE A 25 0.52 -2.45 4.21
CA ILE A 25 0.92 -1.08 4.61
C ILE A 25 0.63 -0.02 3.55
N GLY A 26 0.14 -0.36 2.36
CA GLY A 26 -0.05 0.58 1.25
C GLY A 26 -1.06 1.71 1.51
N HIS A 27 -1.86 1.61 2.58
CA HIS A 27 -2.75 2.67 3.04
C HIS A 27 -2.07 3.71 3.94
N TYR A 28 -0.75 3.62 4.19
CA TYR A 28 -0.03 4.52 5.09
C TYR A 28 -0.21 6.03 4.76
N GLU A 29 -0.26 6.40 3.48
CA GLU A 29 -0.43 7.81 3.07
C GLU A 29 -1.75 8.41 3.58
N ASN A 30 -2.79 7.59 3.75
CA ASN A 30 -4.09 8.04 4.30
C ASN A 30 -4.00 8.43 5.78
N HIS A 31 -2.89 8.10 6.44
CA HIS A 31 -2.63 8.37 7.85
C HIS A 31 -1.52 9.40 8.06
N LEU A 32 -1.04 10.04 6.98
CA LEU A 32 -0.17 11.21 7.05
C LEU A 32 -1.02 12.46 7.01
N VAL A 33 -1.04 13.22 8.12
CA VAL A 33 -1.89 14.40 8.29
C VAL A 33 -1.02 15.64 8.50
N GLU A 34 -1.31 16.69 7.74
CA GLU A 34 -0.64 17.99 7.90
C GLU A 34 -1.23 18.74 9.12
N GLN A 35 -0.38 19.08 10.08
CA GLN A 35 -0.73 19.87 11.27
C GLN A 35 0.37 20.89 11.55
N ASN A 36 0.01 22.18 11.58
CA ASN A 36 0.92 23.28 11.95
C ASN A 36 2.30 23.21 11.25
N GLU A 37 2.31 23.07 9.93
CA GLU A 37 3.51 22.96 9.07
C GLU A 37 4.32 21.65 9.19
N ASP A 38 3.86 20.71 10.01
CA ASP A 38 4.43 19.37 10.09
C ASP A 38 3.49 18.30 9.54
N ILE A 39 4.05 17.12 9.23
CA ILE A 39 3.28 15.95 8.79
C ILE A 39 3.38 14.89 9.88
N LEU A 40 2.25 14.59 10.51
CA LEU A 40 2.14 13.61 11.57
C LEU A 40 1.61 12.28 11.02
N PHE A 41 2.12 11.18 11.56
CA PHE A 41 1.61 9.85 11.25
C PHE A 41 0.62 9.39 12.32
N GLN A 42 -0.63 9.15 11.92
CA GLN A 42 -1.71 8.70 12.79
C GLN A 42 -1.68 7.18 12.97
N LYS A 43 -0.74 6.70 13.80
CA LYS A 43 -0.50 5.27 14.06
C LYS A 43 -1.77 4.50 14.48
N ASP A 44 -2.58 5.05 15.39
CA ASP A 44 -3.81 4.39 15.82
C ASP A 44 -4.83 4.23 14.70
N GLY A 45 -4.93 5.23 13.80
CA GLY A 45 -5.79 5.16 12.62
C GLY A 45 -5.30 4.09 11.65
N PHE A 46 -3.99 4.03 11.43
CA PHE A 46 -3.34 3.05 10.57
C PHE A 46 -3.60 1.61 11.04
N LEU A 47 -3.48 1.35 12.35
CA LEU A 47 -3.74 0.04 12.94
C LEU A 47 -5.22 -0.35 12.93
N LYS A 48 -6.14 0.62 13.05
CA LYS A 48 -7.59 0.36 13.02
C LYS A 48 -8.10 -0.04 11.64
N ASN A 49 -7.43 0.39 10.57
CA ASN A 49 -7.80 0.06 9.19
C ASN A 49 -7.27 -1.30 8.72
N ALA A 50 -6.63 -2.08 9.60
CA ALA A 50 -6.28 -3.47 9.32
C ALA A 50 -7.54 -4.33 9.15
N PHE A 51 -7.58 -5.14 8.08
CA PHE A 51 -8.75 -5.96 7.74
C PHE A 51 -8.88 -7.27 8.53
N SER A 52 -7.91 -7.61 9.37
CA SER A 52 -7.99 -8.77 10.27
C SER A 52 -7.22 -8.56 11.58
N HIS A 53 -7.57 -9.35 12.60
CA HIS A 53 -6.88 -9.30 13.91
C HIS A 53 -5.40 -9.68 13.79
N SER A 54 -5.07 -10.74 13.04
CA SER A 54 -3.69 -11.18 12.88
C SER A 54 -2.84 -10.12 12.21
N ILE A 55 -3.39 -9.45 11.19
CA ILE A 55 -2.70 -8.34 10.50
C ILE A 55 -2.55 -7.15 11.44
N ARG A 56 -3.57 -6.81 12.22
CA ARG A 56 -3.46 -5.73 13.20
C ARG A 56 -2.36 -6.01 14.22
N SER A 57 -2.27 -7.24 14.73
CA SER A 57 -1.20 -7.65 15.64
C SER A 57 0.16 -7.58 14.97
N PHE A 58 0.29 -8.06 13.73
CA PHE A 58 1.52 -7.92 12.94
C PHE A 58 1.94 -6.45 12.78
N LEU A 59 1.01 -5.59 12.34
CA LEU A 59 1.28 -4.17 12.13
C LEU A 59 1.63 -3.46 13.43
N GLN A 60 1.03 -3.84 14.55
CA GLN A 60 1.39 -3.31 15.86
C GLN A 60 2.87 -3.55 16.14
N TRP A 61 3.35 -4.79 16.01
CA TRP A 61 4.78 -5.11 16.19
C TRP A 61 5.68 -4.47 15.14
N PHE A 62 5.28 -4.53 13.87
CA PHE A 62 6.06 -3.99 12.76
C PHE A 62 6.25 -2.48 12.88
N SER A 63 5.22 -1.78 13.37
CA SER A 63 5.25 -0.33 13.59
C SER A 63 6.11 0.14 14.77
N GLU A 64 6.73 -0.79 15.51
CA GLU A 64 7.78 -0.49 16.51
C GLU A 64 9.19 -0.75 15.95
N THR A 65 9.31 -1.17 14.69
CA THR A 65 10.61 -1.46 14.07
C THR A 65 11.24 -0.20 13.48
N GLN A 66 12.57 -0.12 13.56
CA GLN A 66 13.34 0.96 12.91
C GLN A 66 13.07 1.06 11.40
N MET A 67 12.79 -0.08 10.75
CA MET A 67 12.45 -0.12 9.33
C MET A 67 11.17 0.68 9.05
N PHE A 68 10.13 0.48 9.85
CA PHE A 68 8.88 1.20 9.69
C PHE A 68 9.03 2.69 10.03
N ASP A 69 9.73 3.01 11.11
CA ASP A 69 9.98 4.41 11.49
C ASP A 69 10.71 5.16 10.38
N THR A 70 11.77 4.56 9.84
CA THR A 70 12.54 5.15 8.73
C THR A 70 11.68 5.33 7.48
N PHE A 71 10.85 4.34 7.17
CA PHE A 71 9.91 4.40 6.05
C PHE A 71 8.90 5.56 6.19
N ILE A 72 8.34 5.76 7.38
CA ILE A 72 7.38 6.84 7.65
C ILE A 72 8.05 8.21 7.61
N GLU A 73 9.22 8.37 8.23
CA GLU A 73 9.95 9.63 8.19
C GLU A 73 10.38 10.01 6.76
N GLU A 74 10.84 9.04 5.98
CA GLU A 74 11.15 9.26 4.57
C GLU A 74 9.89 9.64 3.77
N SER A 75 8.76 9.00 4.06
CA SER A 75 7.48 9.33 3.42
C SER A 75 7.01 10.75 3.73
N LYS A 76 7.12 11.20 4.98
CA LYS A 76 6.85 12.60 5.37
C LYS A 76 7.75 13.57 4.61
N TRP A 77 9.05 13.29 4.57
CA TRP A 77 10.01 14.12 3.85
C TRP A 77 9.66 14.20 2.36
N ARG A 78 9.35 13.06 1.72
CA ARG A 78 8.94 13.01 0.30
C ARG A 78 7.66 13.79 0.04
N MET A 79 6.68 13.71 0.93
CA MET A 79 5.43 14.48 0.82
C MET A 79 5.70 15.99 0.88
N LYS A 80 6.54 16.46 1.82
CA LYS A 80 6.97 17.87 1.88
C LYS A 80 7.73 18.27 0.61
N PHE A 81 8.67 17.44 0.16
CA PHE A 81 9.47 17.69 -1.04
C PHE A 81 8.60 17.79 -2.30
N ARG A 82 7.64 16.87 -2.49
CA ARG A 82 6.68 16.92 -3.61
C ARG A 82 5.90 18.23 -3.64
N LYS A 83 5.45 18.71 -2.48
CA LYS A 83 4.74 20.00 -2.32
C LYS A 83 5.63 21.17 -2.70
N LEU A 84 6.87 21.20 -2.21
CA LEU A 84 7.85 22.26 -2.50
C LEU A 84 8.23 22.33 -3.98
N CYS A 85 8.52 21.19 -4.59
CA CYS A 85 8.94 21.10 -5.98
C CYS A 85 7.76 21.01 -6.98
N GLN A 86 6.51 21.05 -6.50
CA GLN A 86 5.29 20.92 -7.32
C GLN A 86 5.34 19.70 -8.25
N THR A 87 5.81 18.57 -7.72
CA THR A 87 6.03 17.34 -8.48
C THR A 87 5.20 16.18 -7.94
N ASN A 88 4.73 15.33 -8.86
CA ASN A 88 4.00 14.11 -8.54
C ASN A 88 4.90 12.87 -8.58
N ALA A 89 6.21 13.04 -8.39
CA ALA A 89 7.16 11.93 -8.44
C ALA A 89 6.83 10.86 -7.38
N ARG A 90 6.49 9.65 -7.86
CA ARG A 90 6.19 8.49 -7.02
C ARG A 90 7.42 7.60 -6.83
N THR A 91 7.58 7.03 -5.64
CA THR A 91 8.56 5.96 -5.37
C THR A 91 8.17 4.65 -6.06
N CYS A 92 9.08 3.68 -6.13
CA CYS A 92 8.74 2.35 -6.65
C CYS A 92 7.65 1.68 -5.81
N PHE A 93 7.71 1.84 -4.48
CA PHE A 93 6.67 1.31 -3.59
C PHE A 93 5.32 1.99 -3.82
N GLU A 94 5.31 3.33 -3.89
CA GLU A 94 4.10 4.12 -4.16
C GLU A 94 3.44 3.75 -5.50
N LYS A 95 4.24 3.55 -6.56
CA LYS A 95 3.72 3.07 -7.86
C LYS A 95 3.03 1.71 -7.71
N ARG A 96 3.61 0.80 -6.92
CA ARG A 96 2.99 -0.50 -6.67
C ARG A 96 1.71 -0.42 -5.86
N VAL A 97 1.63 0.51 -4.92
CA VAL A 97 0.37 0.83 -4.22
C VAL A 97 -0.68 1.33 -5.22
N ASP A 98 -0.29 2.18 -6.17
CA ASP A 98 -1.20 2.68 -7.20
C ASP A 98 -1.69 1.55 -8.13
N ASP A 99 -0.79 0.67 -8.57
CA ASP A 99 -1.12 -0.52 -9.37
C ASP A 99 -2.10 -1.45 -8.64
N TYR A 100 -1.82 -1.74 -7.35
CA TYR A 100 -2.70 -2.57 -6.53
C TYR A 100 -4.10 -1.97 -6.35
N LYS A 101 -4.20 -0.65 -6.09
CA LYS A 101 -5.49 0.05 -6.00
C LYS A 101 -6.25 0.01 -7.33
N TRP A 102 -5.53 0.12 -8.45
CA TRP A 102 -6.13 0.01 -9.77
C TRP A 102 -6.72 -1.39 -10.01
N GLU A 103 -5.98 -2.45 -9.70
CA GLU A 103 -6.40 -3.84 -9.81
C GLU A 103 -7.69 -4.10 -9.00
N LEU A 104 -7.71 -3.73 -7.72
CA LEU A 104 -8.91 -3.84 -6.87
C LEU A 104 -10.12 -3.11 -7.47
N SER A 105 -9.91 -1.94 -8.07
CA SER A 105 -11.00 -1.18 -8.70
C SER A 105 -11.61 -1.86 -9.92
N GLN A 106 -10.87 -2.74 -10.61
CA GLN A 106 -11.39 -3.50 -11.75
C GLN A 106 -12.23 -4.68 -11.28
N ASP A 107 -11.79 -5.37 -10.23
CA ASP A 107 -12.54 -6.48 -9.62
C ASP A 107 -13.90 -6.01 -9.06
N ASP A 108 -13.93 -4.84 -8.42
CA ASP A 108 -15.17 -4.23 -7.96
C ASP A 108 -16.12 -3.89 -9.12
N LYS A 109 -15.60 -3.34 -10.22
CA LYS A 109 -16.40 -3.04 -11.42
C LYS A 109 -16.97 -4.31 -12.05
N LEU A 110 -16.17 -5.38 -12.12
CA LEU A 110 -16.58 -6.67 -12.65
C LEU A 110 -17.68 -7.29 -11.78
N SER A 111 -17.50 -7.30 -10.46
CA SER A 111 -18.49 -7.78 -9.49
C SER A 111 -19.82 -7.03 -9.62
N HIS A 112 -19.76 -5.71 -9.77
CA HIS A 112 -20.95 -4.88 -9.97
C HIS A 112 -21.63 -5.14 -11.33
N LEU A 113 -20.86 -5.41 -12.39
CA LEU A 113 -21.38 -5.75 -13.71
C LEU A 113 -22.12 -7.10 -13.69
N ILE A 114 -21.53 -8.13 -13.07
CA ILE A 114 -22.13 -9.45 -12.89
C ILE A 114 -23.44 -9.33 -12.11
N GLY A 115 -23.45 -8.57 -11.00
CA GLY A 115 -24.66 -8.34 -10.21
C GLY A 115 -25.77 -7.59 -10.97
N LYS A 116 -25.44 -6.73 -11.95
CA LYS A 116 -26.42 -6.13 -12.87
C LYS A 116 -26.98 -7.16 -13.86
N THR A 117 -26.12 -7.99 -14.45
CA THR A 117 -26.53 -9.02 -15.42
C THR A 117 -27.43 -10.08 -14.78
N MET A 118 -27.08 -10.58 -13.59
CA MET A 118 -27.90 -11.56 -12.86
C MET A 118 -29.28 -11.01 -12.50
N ARG A 119 -29.40 -9.73 -12.14
CA ARG A 119 -30.70 -9.07 -11.88
C ARG A 119 -31.57 -8.96 -13.13
N ASN A 120 -30.98 -8.85 -14.31
CA ASN A 120 -31.72 -8.78 -15.57
C ASN A 120 -32.21 -10.15 -16.06
N TRP A 121 -31.62 -11.25 -15.57
CA TRP A 121 -32.00 -12.62 -15.94
C TRP A 121 -33.14 -13.18 -15.06
N GLY A 122 -33.50 -12.50 -13.97
CA GLY A 122 -34.60 -12.88 -13.08
C GLY A 122 -35.95 -12.24 -13.43
N LYS A 123 -36.13 -11.73 -14.66
CA LYS A 123 -37.39 -11.17 -15.17
C LYS A 123 -37.88 -11.94 -16.39
#